data_AF-A0AAW2BB67-F1
#
_entry.id   AF-A0AAW2BB67-F1
#
_cell.length_a   1.000
_cell.length_b   1.000
_cell.length_c   1.000
_cell.angle_alpha   90.00
_cell.angle_beta   90.00
_cell.angle_gamma   90.00
#
_symmetry.space_group_name_H-M   'P 1'
#
loop_
_entity.id
_entity.type
_entity.pdbx_description
1 polymer ?
#
loop_
_entity_poly.entity_id
_entity_poly.type
_entity_poly.pdbx_seq_one_letter_code
_entity_poly.pdbx_strand_id
1 'polypeptide(L)'
;MTSKPSTSITKRDPEDECLIIATDGIWDAISNDLACQVARTCLKEEGPATALRRRSSSHAMSGDDTKVLFPSKSAFAATILCRLALGRGSTENISVIVVDLMGH
;
A
#
# COMPACT_ATOMS: atom_id res chain seq x y z
N MET A 1 -0.26 -18.68 26.83
CA MET A 1 0.24 -17.76 25.79
C MET A 1 1.43 -17.01 26.34
N THR A 2 2.51 -16.89 25.57
CA THR A 2 3.71 -16.15 25.98
C THR A 2 3.74 -14.82 25.25
N SER A 3 3.68 -13.69 25.97
CA SER A 3 3.76 -12.34 25.38
C SER A 3 5.19 -11.94 24.95
N LYS A 4 6.07 -12.93 24.71
CA LYS A 4 7.45 -12.71 24.31
C LYS A 4 7.47 -12.58 22.77
N PRO A 5 7.86 -11.42 22.22
CA PRO A 5 7.95 -11.25 20.78
C PRO A 5 9.16 -12.04 20.22
N SER A 6 9.07 -12.40 18.95
CA SER A 6 10.25 -12.78 18.16
C SER A 6 10.88 -11.51 17.60
N THR A 7 12.21 -11.38 17.71
CA THR A 7 12.94 -10.21 17.23
C THR A 7 13.90 -10.61 16.11
N SER A 8 13.88 -9.86 15.02
CA SER A 8 14.86 -9.97 13.93
C SER A 8 15.55 -8.63 13.72
N ILE A 9 16.82 -8.69 13.31
CA ILE A 9 17.62 -7.53 12.91
C ILE A 9 18.10 -7.82 11.50
N THR A 10 17.67 -7.01 10.54
CA THR A 10 18.04 -7.14 9.13
C THR A 10 18.77 -5.88 8.70
N LYS A 11 19.97 -6.04 8.15
CA LYS A 11 20.70 -4.92 7.53
C LYS A 11 20.03 -4.59 6.20
N ARG A 12 19.73 -3.30 5.98
CA ARG A 12 19.15 -2.82 4.73
C ARG A 12 20.14 -2.97 3.57
N ASP A 13 19.63 -3.42 2.44
CA ASP A 13 20.31 -3.44 1.15
C ASP A 13 19.85 -2.26 0.28
N PRO A 14 20.71 -1.68 -0.58
CA PRO A 14 20.29 -0.68 -1.56
C PRO A 14 19.16 -1.13 -2.51
N GLU A 15 19.03 -2.44 -2.71
CA GLU A 15 17.95 -3.04 -3.52
C GLU A 15 16.61 -3.16 -2.76
N ASP A 16 16.60 -2.92 -1.44
CA ASP A 16 15.37 -2.94 -0.66
C ASP A 16 14.44 -1.78 -1.06
N GLU A 17 13.25 -2.12 -1.56
CA GLU A 17 12.32 -1.13 -2.10
C GLU A 17 11.24 -0.70 -1.11
N CYS A 18 10.71 -1.63 -0.31
CA CYS A 18 9.67 -1.33 0.67
C CYS A 18 9.62 -2.37 1.79
N LEU A 19 9.06 -1.95 2.93
CA LEU A 19 8.65 -2.84 4.01
C LEU A 19 7.13 -2.72 4.19
N ILE A 20 6.44 -3.86 4.16
CA ILE A 20 4.99 -3.95 4.36
C ILE A 20 4.72 -4.63 5.69
N ILE A 21 3.97 -3.96 6.56
CA ILE A 21 3.47 -4.53 7.82
C ILE A 21 1.95 -4.51 7.73
N ALA A 22 1.31 -5.66 7.87
CA ALA A 22 -0.14 -5.76 7.80
C ALA A 22 -0.69 -6.85 8.70
N THR A 23 -1.98 -6.74 9.01
CA THR A 23 -2.76 -7.79 9.65
C THR A 23 -3.00 -8.97 8.70
N ASP A 24 -3.37 -10.13 9.26
CA ASP A 24 -3.75 -11.35 8.55
C ASP A 24 -4.83 -11.13 7.49
N GLY A 25 -5.77 -10.22 7.73
CA GLY A 25 -6.79 -9.83 6.74
C GLY A 25 -6.23 -9.39 5.38
N ILE A 26 -4.96 -8.96 5.29
CA ILE A 26 -4.26 -8.80 4.00
C ILE A 26 -3.70 -10.12 3.50
N TRP A 27 -2.91 -10.80 4.31
CA TRP A 27 -2.10 -11.94 3.90
C TRP A 27 -2.93 -13.18 3.56
N ASP A 28 -4.12 -13.30 4.13
CA ASP A 28 -5.09 -14.35 3.80
C ASP A 28 -5.68 -14.17 2.38
N ALA A 29 -5.73 -12.93 1.87
CA ALA A 29 -6.28 -12.59 0.57
C ALA A 29 -5.22 -12.25 -0.50
N ILE A 30 -4.00 -11.93 -0.08
CA ILE A 30 -2.92 -11.43 -0.93
C ILE A 30 -1.60 -12.11 -0.56
N SER A 31 -1.00 -12.82 -1.52
CA SER A 31 0.35 -13.37 -1.38
C SER A 31 1.42 -12.29 -1.22
N ASN A 32 2.53 -12.60 -0.53
CA ASN A 32 3.69 -11.72 -0.37
C ASN A 32 4.18 -11.12 -1.72
N ASP A 33 4.36 -11.95 -2.75
CA ASP A 33 4.88 -11.50 -4.05
C ASP A 33 4.00 -10.43 -4.69
N LEU A 34 2.69 -10.64 -4.66
CA LEU A 34 1.73 -9.69 -5.20
C LEU A 34 1.66 -8.40 -4.36
N ALA A 35 1.74 -8.51 -3.03
CA ALA A 35 1.77 -7.33 -2.17
C ALA A 35 3.01 -6.46 -2.47
N CYS A 36 4.18 -7.10 -2.60
CA CYS A 36 5.42 -6.46 -3.01
C CYS A 36 5.32 -5.83 -4.40
N GLN A 37 4.70 -6.52 -5.37
CA GLN A 37 4.49 -5.99 -6.73
C GLN A 37 3.62 -4.74 -6.73
N VAL A 38 2.50 -4.75 -6.00
CA VAL A 38 1.59 -3.61 -5.87
C VAL A 38 2.32 -2.43 -5.23
N ALA A 39 2.98 -2.66 -4.10
CA ALA A 39 3.73 -1.60 -3.40
C ALA A 39 4.83 -1.01 -4.28
N ARG A 40 5.65 -1.86 -4.91
CA ARG A 40 6.71 -1.46 -5.85
C ARG A 40 6.17 -0.59 -6.98
N THR A 41 5.06 -0.99 -7.59
CA THR A 41 4.44 -0.24 -8.70
C THR A 41 4.01 1.15 -8.22
N CYS A 42 3.33 1.23 -7.07
CA CYS A 42 2.90 2.51 -6.51
C CYS A 42 4.06 3.44 -6.10
N LEU A 43 5.20 2.88 -5.67
CA LEU A 43 6.37 3.66 -5.25
C LEU A 43 7.22 4.14 -6.46
N LYS A 44 7.36 3.32 -7.50
CA LYS A 44 8.17 3.66 -8.70
C LYS A 44 7.51 4.62 -9.67
N GLU A 45 6.20 4.80 -9.62
CA GLU A 45 5.54 5.77 -10.51
C GLU A 45 6.03 7.21 -10.22
N GLU A 46 6.78 7.79 -11.15
CA GLU A 46 7.24 9.20 -11.13
C GLU A 46 6.23 10.20 -11.72
N GLY A 47 5.13 9.70 -12.30
CA GLY A 47 4.11 10.52 -12.97
C GLY A 47 2.72 10.23 -12.40
N PRO A 48 1.76 11.15 -12.57
CA PRO A 48 0.62 11.23 -11.69
C PRO A 48 -0.20 9.96 -11.87
N ALA A 49 -0.53 9.28 -10.77
CA ALA A 49 -1.41 8.10 -10.66
C ALA A 49 -2.84 8.37 -11.20
N THR A 50 -2.97 8.93 -12.40
CA THR A 50 -4.14 9.60 -12.97
C THR A 50 -5.08 8.65 -13.67
N ALA A 51 -4.61 7.45 -14.03
CA ALA A 51 -5.45 6.44 -14.66
C ALA A 51 -6.45 5.83 -13.66
N LEU A 52 -6.06 5.64 -12.39
CA LEU A 52 -6.97 5.22 -11.31
C LEU A 52 -7.62 6.41 -10.57
N ARG A 53 -7.03 7.62 -10.58
CA ARG A 53 -7.66 8.84 -10.04
C ARG A 53 -8.94 9.26 -10.77
N ARG A 54 -9.13 8.86 -12.04
CA ARG A 54 -10.29 9.25 -12.86
C ARG A 54 -11.51 8.32 -12.78
N ARG A 55 -11.35 7.07 -12.34
CA ARG A 55 -12.43 6.05 -12.45
C ARG A 55 -13.28 5.89 -11.19
N SER A 56 -12.94 6.55 -10.08
CA SER A 56 -13.71 6.47 -8.83
C SER A 56 -14.60 7.70 -8.55
N SER A 57 -14.61 8.72 -9.42
CA SER A 57 -15.39 9.95 -9.22
C SER A 57 -16.33 10.20 -10.40
N SER A 58 -17.33 9.35 -10.56
CA SER A 58 -18.53 9.70 -11.34
C SER A 58 -19.52 10.50 -10.48
N HIS A 59 -19.05 11.56 -9.80
CA HIS A 59 -19.90 12.60 -9.22
C HIS A 59 -19.12 13.91 -9.30
N ALA A 60 -19.55 14.76 -10.23
CA ALA A 60 -18.99 16.07 -10.52
C ALA A 60 -19.00 16.98 -9.29
N MET A 61 -17.95 17.79 -9.11
CA MET A 61 -18.08 19.21 -8.80
C MET A 61 -16.85 19.95 -9.32
N SER A 62 -17.13 21.06 -9.99
CA SER A 62 -16.20 22.07 -10.48
C SER A 62 -15.41 22.70 -9.32
N GLY A 63 -14.10 22.89 -9.48
CA GLY A 63 -13.30 23.59 -8.48
C GLY A 63 -11.81 23.31 -8.62
N ASP A 64 -11.04 24.37 -8.83
CA ASP A 64 -9.60 24.49 -8.94
C ASP A 64 -8.86 24.05 -7.66
N ASP A 65 -8.88 22.75 -7.36
CA ASP A 65 -8.24 22.15 -6.20
C ASP A 65 -7.72 20.76 -6.61
N THR A 66 -6.53 20.69 -7.22
CA THR A 66 -5.83 19.42 -7.47
C THR A 66 -5.32 18.84 -6.16
N LYS A 67 -6.25 18.52 -5.26
CA LYS A 67 -6.03 17.98 -3.93
C LYS A 67 -5.38 16.60 -4.08
N VAL A 68 -4.20 16.48 -3.51
CA VAL A 68 -3.46 15.21 -3.43
C VAL A 68 -4.36 14.22 -2.68
N LEU A 69 -4.97 13.25 -3.38
CA LEU A 69 -5.93 12.31 -2.76
C LEU A 69 -5.27 11.48 -1.64
N PHE A 70 -3.94 11.35 -1.66
CA PHE A 70 -3.17 10.59 -0.69
C PHE A 70 -1.94 11.38 -0.25
N PRO A 71 -1.61 11.39 1.05
CA PRO A 71 -0.51 12.19 1.58
C PRO A 71 0.88 11.73 1.10
N SER A 72 1.02 10.50 0.59
CA SER A 72 2.27 9.97 0.06
C SER A 72 2.04 8.79 -0.91
N LYS A 73 3.08 8.40 -1.67
CA LYS A 73 3.08 7.17 -2.48
C LYS A 73 2.83 5.92 -1.62
N SER A 74 3.38 5.88 -0.41
CA SER A 74 3.16 4.79 0.54
C SER A 74 1.71 4.72 1.03
N ALA A 75 1.08 5.86 1.29
CA ALA A 75 -0.34 5.90 1.66
C ALA A 75 -1.25 5.43 0.51
N PHE A 76 -0.88 5.76 -0.73
CA PHE A 76 -1.56 5.24 -1.91
C PHE A 76 -1.39 3.72 -2.04
N ALA A 77 -0.16 3.20 -1.92
CA ALA A 77 0.12 1.77 -1.94
C ALA A 77 -0.68 1.00 -0.87
N ALA A 78 -0.68 1.49 0.37
CA ALA A 78 -1.46 0.91 1.47
C ALA A 78 -2.97 0.88 1.13
N THR A 79 -3.50 1.95 0.52
CA THR A 79 -4.90 2.01 0.10
C THR A 79 -5.22 0.96 -0.97
N ILE A 80 -4.35 0.78 -1.96
CA ILE A 80 -4.56 -0.22 -3.01
C ILE A 80 -4.53 -1.64 -2.44
N LEU A 81 -3.61 -1.93 -1.51
CA LEU A 81 -3.56 -3.22 -0.81
C LEU A 81 -4.85 -3.49 -0.03
N CYS A 82 -5.36 -2.51 0.73
CA CYS A 82 -6.63 -2.63 1.43
C CYS A 82 -7.81 -2.91 0.47
N ARG A 83 -7.90 -2.16 -0.63
CA ARG A 83 -8.97 -2.34 -1.63
C ARG A 83 -8.88 -3.69 -2.32
N LEU A 84 -7.67 -4.17 -2.60
CA LEU A 84 -7.45 -5.47 -3.23
C LEU A 84 -7.87 -6.62 -2.30
N ALA A 85 -7.54 -6.54 -1.00
CA ALA A 85 -7.93 -7.55 -0.02
C ALA A 85 -9.45 -7.61 0.14
N LEU A 86 -10.11 -6.45 0.26
CA LEU A 86 -11.58 -6.36 0.28
C LEU A 86 -12.21 -6.91 -1.01
N GLY A 87 -11.67 -6.55 -2.17
CA GLY A 87 -12.15 -7.05 -3.47
C GLY A 87 -11.99 -8.56 -3.66
N ARG A 88 -11.13 -9.20 -2.85
CA ARG A 88 -10.94 -10.65 -2.80
C ARG A 88 -11.71 -11.35 -1.68
N GLY A 89 -12.56 -10.62 -0.96
CA GLY A 89 -13.44 -11.19 0.05
C GLY A 89 -12.84 -11.32 1.44
N SER A 90 -11.79 -10.54 1.77
CA SER A 90 -11.34 -10.45 3.16
C SER A 90 -12.45 -9.90 4.06
N THR A 91 -12.75 -10.63 5.15
CA THR A 91 -13.80 -10.30 6.13
C THR A 91 -13.24 -9.84 7.47
N GLU A 92 -11.92 -9.83 7.63
CA GLU A 92 -11.23 -9.54 8.88
C GLU A 92 -10.86 -8.05 9.03
N ASN A 93 -10.30 -7.68 10.18
CA ASN A 93 -9.74 -6.34 10.35
C ASN A 93 -8.52 -6.15 9.46
N ILE A 94 -8.58 -5.16 8.57
CA ILE A 94 -7.50 -4.82 7.66
C ILE A 94 -6.78 -3.57 8.18
N SER A 95 -5.47 -3.68 8.41
CA SER A 95 -4.59 -2.54 8.67
C SER A 95 -3.25 -2.78 7.99
N VAL A 96 -2.73 -1.76 7.31
CA VAL A 96 -1.51 -1.86 6.49
C VAL A 96 -0.65 -0.63 6.68
N ILE A 97 0.64 -0.85 6.85
CA ILE A 97 1.69 0.14 6.82
C ILE A 97 2.63 -0.23 5.67
N VAL A 98 2.88 0.72 4.77
CA VAL A 98 3.90 0.61 3.73
C VAL A 98 4.97 1.64 4.05
N VAL A 99 6.21 1.19 4.15
CA VAL A 99 7.40 2.03 4.32
C VAL A 99 8.14 2.04 3.00
N ASP A 100 8.37 3.22 2.46
CA ASP A 100 9.22 3.41 1.29
C ASP A 100 10.69 3.30 1.70
N LEU A 101 11.41 2.34 1.11
CA LEU A 101 12.84 2.11 1.36
C LEU A 101 13.68 2.45 0.13
N MET A 102 13.12 3.06 -0.92
CA MET A 102 13.95 3.53 -2.02
C MET A 102 14.81 4.70 -1.53
N GLY A 103 16.11 4.65 -1.78
CA GLY A 103 17.00 5.77 -1.48
C GLY A 103 16.70 6.95 -2.43
N HIS A 104 16.45 8.13 -1.86
CA HIS A 104 16.42 9.40 -2.60
C HIS A 104 17.79 10.07 -2.54
#